data_AF-A0A0F3PFY8-F1
#
_entry.id   AF-A0A0F3PFY8-F1
#
_cell.length_a   1.000
_cell.length_b   1.000
_cell.length_c   1.000
_cell.angle_alpha   90.00
_cell.angle_beta   90.00
_cell.angle_gamma   90.00
#
_symmetry.space_group_name_H-M   'P 1'
#
loop_
_entity.id
_entity.type
_entity.pdbx_description
1 polymer ?
#
loop_
_entity_poly.entity_id
_entity_poly.type
_entity_poly.pdbx_seq_one_letter_code
_entity_poly.pdbx_strand_id
1 'polypeptide(L)' 'MLINNNHLDEAKELLTAALSNITIDDQVNAKDIGWCQYNLGVVYYKTGQLELAIKYYNSAIDRVT' A
#
# COMPACT_ATOMS: atom_id res chain seq x y z
N MET A 1 -21.59 8.62 5.89
CA MET A 1 -20.44 8.02 6.61
C MET A 1 -19.16 8.66 6.08
N LEU A 2 -18.60 9.66 6.75
CA LEU A 2 -17.36 10.36 6.33
C LEU A 2 -16.15 10.03 7.22
N ILE A 3 -16.38 9.39 8.37
CA ILE A 3 -15.35 9.18 9.40
C ILE A 3 -14.27 8.18 8.95
N ASN A 4 -14.60 7.16 8.14
CA ASN A 4 -13.60 6.19 7.69
C ASN A 4 -12.70 6.69 6.56
N ASN A 5 -13.11 7.66 5.74
CA ASN A 5 -12.32 8.06 4.57
C ASN A 5 -11.11 8.91 4.94
N ASN A 6 -11.23 9.78 5.96
CA ASN A 6 -10.13 10.66 6.37
C ASN A 6 -8.90 9.85 6.85
N HIS A 7 -9.13 8.76 7.57
CA HIS A 7 -8.07 7.87 8.04
C HIS A 7 -7.48 7.00 6.92
N LEU A 8 -8.25 6.76 5.84
CA LEU A 8 -7.81 5.97 4.69
C LEU A 8 -6.92 6.80 3.76
N ASP A 9 -7.23 8.09 3.59
CA ASP A 9 -6.39 9.02 2.82
C ASP A 9 -5.04 9.24 3.52
N GLU A 10 -5.06 9.43 4.84
CA GLU A 10 -3.86 9.53 5.67
C GLU A 10 -3.03 8.23 5.64
N ALA A 11 -3.69 7.07 5.72
CA ALA A 11 -3.02 5.77 5.56
C ALA A 11 -2.35 5.62 4.20
N LYS A 12 -3.01 6.06 3.12
CA LYS A 12 -2.44 6.02 1.76
C LYS A 12 -1.22 6.92 1.63
N GLU A 13 -1.25 8.12 2.21
CA GLU A 13 -0.13 9.06 2.19
C GLU A 13 1.08 8.51 2.96
N LEU A 14 0.85 7.99 4.17
CA LEU A 14 1.88 7.35 5.00
C LEU A 14 2.51 6.12 4.31
N LEU A 15 1.69 5.26 3.70
CA LEU A 15 2.19 4.08 2.98
C LEU A 15 3.00 4.46 1.74
N THR A 16 2.61 5.53 1.04
CA THR A 16 3.34 6.03 -0.13
C THR A 16 4.69 6.64 0.28
N ALA A 17 4.72 7.40 1.38
CA ALA A 17 5.95 7.93 1.95
C ALA A 17 6.88 6.82 2.47
N ALA A 18 6.32 5.80 3.14
CA ALA A 18 7.08 4.63 3.57
C ALA A 18 7.69 3.88 2.39
N LEU A 19 6.92 3.64 1.32
CA LEU A 19 7.43 3.06 0.07
C LEU A 19 8.59 3.89 -0.51
N SER A 20 8.44 5.21 -0.57
CA SER A 20 9.49 6.11 -1.08
C SER A 20 10.76 6.06 -0.24
N ASN A 21 10.63 6.04 1.09
CA ASN A 21 11.78 5.97 1.99
C ASN A 21 12.49 4.60 1.94
N ILE A 22 11.71 3.51 1.87
CA ILE A 22 12.26 2.16 1.74
C ILE A 22 13.08 2.04 0.45
N THR A 23 12.70 2.71 -0.64
CA THR A 23 13.43 2.66 -1.92
C THR A 23 14.72 3.48 -2.00
N ILE A 24 15.04 4.29 -0.99
CA ILE A 24 16.23 5.16 -0.98
C ILE A 24 17.47 4.41 -0.47
N ASP A 25 17.30 3.33 0.28
CA ASP A 25 18.40 2.58 0.90
C ASP A 25 18.73 1.32 0.07
N ASP A 26 20.02 1.03 -0.14
CA ASP A 26 20.50 -0.11 -0.97
C ASP A 26 20.14 -1.48 -0.35
N GLN A 27 19.57 -1.51 0.85
CA GLN A 27 19.09 -2.69 1.58
C GLN A 27 17.57 -2.78 1.64
N VAL A 28 16.89 -2.48 0.53
CA VAL A 28 15.45 -2.70 0.38
C VAL A 28 15.10 -4.17 0.65
N ASN A 29 14.45 -4.42 1.79
CA ASN A 29 13.82 -5.70 2.05
C ASN A 29 12.55 -5.80 1.19
N ALA A 30 12.57 -6.69 0.21
CA ALA A 30 11.43 -6.93 -0.70
C ALA A 30 10.13 -7.22 0.05
N LYS A 31 10.23 -7.82 1.26
CA LYS A 31 9.08 -8.04 2.15
C LYS A 31 8.46 -6.75 2.64
N ASP A 32 9.25 -5.76 3.04
CA ASP A 32 8.73 -4.51 3.58
C ASP A 32 7.97 -3.72 2.50
N ILE A 33 8.45 -3.77 1.26
CA ILE A 33 7.71 -3.22 0.12
C ILE A 33 6.41 -4.00 -0.14
N GLY A 34 6.46 -5.33 -0.11
CA GLY A 34 5.27 -6.17 -0.29
C GLY A 34 4.18 -5.84 0.73
N TRP A 35 4.55 -5.63 1.99
CA TRP A 35 3.62 -5.25 3.06
C TRP A 35 3.01 -3.86 2.85
N CYS A 36 3.81 -2.87 2.43
CA CYS A 36 3.31 -1.55 2.10
C CYS A 36 2.30 -1.60 0.94
N GLN A 37 2.58 -2.39 -0.10
CA GLN A 37 1.66 -2.56 -1.23
C GLN A 37 0.40 -3.32 -0.84
N TYR A 38 0.49 -4.33 0.03
CA TYR A 38 -0.68 -5.01 0.56
C TYR A 38 -1.61 -4.04 1.31
N ASN A 39 -1.05 -3.20 2.18
CA ASN A 39 -1.82 -2.22 2.94
C ASN A 39 -2.47 -1.17 2.03
N LEU A 40 -1.81 -0.77 0.93
CA LEU A 40 -2.44 0.08 -0.10
C LEU A 40 -3.64 -0.63 -0.74
N GLY A 41 -3.50 -1.92 -1.06
CA GLY A 41 -4.61 -2.74 -1.56
C GLY A 41 -5.81 -2.74 -0.61
N VAL A 42 -5.56 -2.85 0.71
CA VAL A 42 -6.61 -2.79 1.74
C VAL A 42 -7.31 -1.43 1.76
N VAL A 43 -6.55 -0.33 1.65
CA VAL A 43 -7.13 1.03 1.59
C VAL A 43 -8.01 1.20 0.36
N TYR A 44 -7.55 0.78 -0.82
CA TYR A 44 -8.34 0.85 -2.04
C TYR A 44 -9.59 -0.04 -2.00
N TYR A 45 -9.48 -1.22 -1.38
CA TYR A 45 -10.64 -2.09 -1.15
C TYR A 45 -11.68 -1.41 -0.26
N LYS A 46 -11.25 -0.78 0.84
CA LYS A 46 -12.15 -0.09 1.78
C LYS A 46 -12.79 1.18 1.20
N THR A 47 -12.15 1.81 0.21
CA THR A 47 -12.69 2.98 -0.50
C THR A 47 -13.53 2.60 -1.74
N GLY A 48 -13.71 1.30 -2.03
CA GLY A 48 -14.50 0.81 -3.15
C GLY A 48 -13.78 0.83 -4.51
N GLN A 49 -12.50 1.21 -4.53
CA GLN A 49 -11.66 1.23 -5.73
C GLN A 49 -11.07 -0.16 -6.01
N LEU A 50 -11.93 -1.11 -6.37
CA LEU A 50 -11.59 -2.54 -6.48
C LEU A 50 -10.47 -2.84 -7.49
N GLU A 51 -10.44 -2.15 -8.62
CA GLU A 51 -9.39 -2.33 -9.65
C GLU A 51 -8.00 -1.97 -9.11
N LEU A 52 -7.90 -0.85 -8.37
CA LEU A 52 -6.66 -0.46 -7.71
C LEU A 52 -6.29 -1.43 -6.60
N ALA A 53 -7.27 -1.92 -5.83
CA ALA A 53 -7.01 -2.91 -4.79
C ALA A 53 -6.34 -4.17 -5.36
N ILE A 54 -6.91 -4.73 -6.45
CA ILE A 54 -6.36 -5.90 -7.13
C ILE A 54 -4.95 -5.64 -7.64
N LYS A 55 -4.71 -4.48 -8.28
CA LYS A 55 -3.38 -4.09 -8.75
C LYS A 55 -2.34 -4.12 -7.64
N TYR A 56 -2.65 -3.52 -6.48
CA TYR A 56 -1.72 -3.43 -5.36
C TYR A 56 -1.54 -4.77 -4.63
N TYR A 57 -2.58 -5.60 -4.54
CA TYR A 57 -2.43 -6.96 -4.01
C TYR A 57 -1.54 -7.84 -4.88
N ASN A 58 -1.70 -7.79 -6.20
CA ASN A 58 -0.83 -8.54 -7.12
C ASN A 58 0.62 -8.05 -7.05
N SER A 59 0.81 -6.72 -7.02
CA SER A 59 2.15 -6.14 -6.89
C SER A 59 2.81 -6.54 -5.56
N ALA A 60 2.02 -6.63 -4.48
CA ALA A 60 2.51 -7.13 -3.20
C ALA A 60 2.99 -8.57 -3.32
N ILE A 61 2.16 -9.47 -3.87
CA ILE A 61 2.48 -10.89 -4.06
C ILE A 61 3.78 -11.05 -4.86
N ASP A 62 3.88 -10.40 -6.02
CA ASP A 62 5.06 -10.45 -6.90
C ASP A 62 6.35 -10.00 -6.19
N ARG A 63 6.23 -9.14 -5.17
CA ARG A 63 7.37 -8.62 -4.40
C ARG A 63 7.80 -9.54 -3.26
N VAL A 64 6.91 -10.38 -2.72
CA VAL A 64 7.21 -11.29 -1.60
C VAL A 64 7.60 -12.70 -2.04
N THR A 65 7.24 -13.12 -3.26
CA THR A 65 7.67 -14.38 -3.90
C THR A 65 9.04 -14.28 -4.54
#